data_AF-A0A968FT62-F1
#
_entry.id   AF-A0A968FT62-F1
#
_cell.length_a   1.000
_cell.length_b   1.000
_cell.length_c   1.000
_cell.angle_alpha   90.00
_cell.angle_beta   90.00
_cell.angle_gamma   90.00
#
_symmetry.space_group_name_H-M   'P 1'
#
loop_
_entity.id
_entity.type
_entity.pdbx_description
1 polymer ?
#
loop_
_entity_poly.entity_id
_entity_poly.type
_entity_poly.pdbx_seq_one_letter_code
_entity_poly.pdbx_strand_id
1 'polypeptide(L)' 'MGDKIQLNLDDFMAGLIRRNPGEVEFHQAVCEVAQTVIPYINLHPKYIRARIMERLAEPDRIIIFRVCWEDDKEII' A
#
# COMPACT_ATOMS: atom_id res chain seq x y z
N MET A 1 27.73 14.21 -9.35
CA MET A 1 26.68 13.22 -9.69
C MET A 1 25.96 12.89 -8.39
N GLY A 2 24.99 13.74 -7.98
CA GLY A 2 24.20 13.44 -6.78
C GLY A 2 23.11 12.45 -7.18
N ASP A 3 23.08 11.26 -6.57
CA ASP A 3 21.99 10.32 -6.78
C ASP A 3 20.66 11.05 -6.56
N LYS A 4 19.78 10.98 -7.56
CA LYS A 4 18.40 11.47 -7.43
C LYS A 4 17.66 10.53 -6.49
N ILE A 5 17.78 10.77 -5.19
CA ILE A 5 16.99 10.11 -4.16
C ILE A 5 15.60 10.78 -4.17
N GLN A 6 14.83 10.55 -5.22
CA GLN A 6 13.44 11.02 -5.34
C GLN A 6 12.56 9.83 -5.67
N LEU A 7 11.54 9.64 -4.85
CA LEU A 7 10.49 8.65 -5.08
C LEU A 7 9.51 9.22 -6.12
N ASN A 8 9.28 8.46 -7.20
CA ASN A 8 8.32 8.77 -8.25
C ASN A 8 7.00 8.02 -7.96
N LEU A 9 5.87 8.71 -8.13
CA LEU A 9 4.54 8.15 -7.87
C LEU A 9 4.20 7.00 -8.82
N ASP A 10 4.43 7.16 -10.12
CA ASP A 10 4.06 6.17 -11.14
C ASP A 10 4.89 4.89 -10.97
N ASP A 11 6.20 5.02 -10.70
CA ASP A 11 7.08 3.88 -10.44
C ASP A 11 6.66 3.13 -9.16
N PHE A 12 6.31 3.89 -8.11
CA PHE A 12 5.82 3.34 -6.84
C PHE A 12 4.49 2.58 -7.05
N MET A 13 3.52 3.20 -7.71
CA MET A 13 2.21 2.60 -7.99
C MET A 13 2.31 1.39 -8.91
N ALA A 14 3.14 1.44 -9.95
CA ALA A 14 3.38 0.29 -10.82
C ALA A 14 3.94 -0.91 -10.04
N GLY A 15 4.85 -0.63 -9.09
CA GLY A 15 5.37 -1.64 -8.19
C GLY A 15 4.30 -2.24 -7.26
N LEU A 16 3.44 -1.40 -6.69
CA LEU A 16 2.35 -1.79 -5.79
C LEU A 16 1.31 -2.66 -6.52
N ILE A 17 0.80 -2.19 -7.66
CA ILE A 17 -0.22 -2.88 -8.46
C ILE A 17 0.26 -4.28 -8.87
N ARG A 18 1.55 -4.41 -9.21
CA ARG A 18 2.15 -5.70 -9.55
C ARG A 18 2.16 -6.69 -8.38
N ARG A 19 2.26 -6.22 -7.13
CA ARG A 19 2.27 -7.09 -5.94
C ARG A 19 0.86 -7.41 -5.45
N ASN A 20 -0.10 -6.53 -5.69
CA ASN A 20 -1.47 -6.62 -5.21
C ASN A 20 -2.48 -6.64 -6.38
N PRO A 21 -2.40 -7.60 -7.33
CA PRO A 21 -3.29 -7.58 -8.49
C PRO A 21 -4.76 -7.76 -8.10
N GLY A 22 -5.65 -6.96 -8.69
CA GLY A 22 -7.10 -7.08 -8.52
C GLY A 22 -7.70 -6.29 -7.34
N GLU A 23 -6.88 -5.61 -6.53
CA GLU A 23 -7.35 -4.82 -5.38
C GLU A 23 -7.53 -3.34 -5.76
N VAL A 24 -8.53 -3.03 -6.60
CA VAL A 24 -8.67 -1.70 -7.22
C VAL A 24 -8.95 -0.58 -6.20
N GLU A 25 -9.72 -0.85 -5.15
CA GLU A 25 -10.00 0.09 -4.08
C GLU A 25 -8.73 0.37 -3.24
N PHE A 26 -7.91 -0.66 -3.03
CA PHE A 26 -6.61 -0.51 -2.36
C PHE A 26 -5.66 0.35 -3.21
N HIS A 27 -5.59 0.10 -4.52
CA HIS A 27 -4.74 0.89 -5.43
C HIS A 27 -5.16 2.36 -5.43
N GLN A 28 -6.47 2.64 -5.49
CA GLN A 28 -6.99 3.99 -5.44
C GLN A 28 -6.61 4.67 -4.13
N ALA A 29 -6.90 4.04 -2.99
CA ALA A 29 -6.62 4.60 -1.66
C ALA A 29 -5.13 4.92 -1.48
N VAL A 30 -4.25 4.02 -1.93
CA VAL A 30 -2.80 4.26 -1.86
C VAL A 30 -2.38 5.39 -2.80
N CYS A 31 -2.94 5.48 -4.01
CA CYS A 31 -2.62 6.56 -4.96
C CYS A 31 -2.98 7.94 -4.41
N GLU A 32 -4.20 8.10 -3.89
CA GLU A 32 -4.69 9.37 -3.33
C GLU A 32 -3.81 9.86 -2.17
N VAL A 33 -3.41 8.95 -1.27
CA VAL A 33 -2.50 9.29 -0.17
C VAL A 33 -1.09 9.56 -0.68
N ALA A 34 -0.56 8.73 -1.57
CA ALA A 34 0.80 8.84 -2.10
C ALA A 34 1.03 10.18 -2.82
N GLN A 35 0.04 10.70 -3.56
CA GLN A 35 0.12 12.00 -4.22
C GLN A 35 0.45 13.15 -3.27
N THR A 36 -0.04 13.09 -2.03
CA THR A 36 0.19 14.14 -1.02
C THR A 36 1.45 13.88 -0.18
N VAL A 37 1.76 12.61 0.09
CA VAL A 37 2.86 12.22 1.01
C VAL A 37 4.22 12.14 0.31
N ILE A 38 4.28 11.70 -0.95
CA ILE A 38 5.54 11.57 -1.71
C ILE A 38 6.32 12.90 -1.78
N PRO A 39 5.70 14.07 -2.07
CA PRO A 39 6.41 15.34 -2.04
C PRO A 39 7.08 15.62 -0.69
N TYR A 40 6.40 15.32 0.42
CA TYR A 40 6.96 15.49 1.76
C TYR A 40 8.12 14.52 2.02
N ILE A 41 8.00 13.26 1.61
CA ILE A 41 9.08 12.26 1.71
C ILE A 41 10.31 12.69 0.90
N ASN A 42 10.11 13.25 -0.30
CA ASN A 42 11.16 13.77 -1.16
C ASN A 42 11.91 14.98 -0.56
N LEU A 43 11.27 15.76 0.31
CA LEU A 43 11.92 16.83 1.07
C LEU A 43 12.74 16.29 2.28
N HIS A 44 12.55 15.04 2.67
CA HIS A 44 13.14 14.45 3.87
C HIS A 44 13.85 13.12 3.54
N PRO A 45 15.11 13.16 3.05
CA PRO A 45 15.85 11.99 2.56
C PRO A 45 15.97 10.82 3.56
N LYS A 46 15.83 11.09 4.86
CA LYS A 46 15.78 10.06 5.90
C LYS A 46 14.65 9.04 5.68
N TYR A 47 13.50 9.46 5.17
CA TYR A 47 12.35 8.58 4.95
C TYR A 47 12.53 7.72 3.69
N ILE A 48 13.20 8.25 2.66
CA ILE A 48 13.53 7.47 1.45
C ILE A 48 14.58 6.41 1.79
N ARG A 49 15.64 6.78 2.52
CA ARG A 49 16.66 5.81 2.95
C ARG A 49 16.08 4.68 3.80
N ALA A 50 15.08 4.98 4.63
CA ALA A 50 14.39 4.00 5.45
C ALA A 50 13.24 3.26 4.72
N ARG A 51 12.98 3.59 3.44
CA ARG A 51 11.89 3.03 2.61
C ARG A 51 10.53 3.07 3.31
N ILE A 52 10.22 4.21 3.93
CA ILE A 52 9.03 4.35 4.77
C ILE A 52 7.74 4.24 3.96
N MET A 53 7.70 4.81 2.74
CA MET A 53 6.49 4.74 1.90
C MET A 53 6.16 3.30 1.53
N GLU A 54 7.18 2.55 1.10
CA GLU A 54 7.04 1.15 0.71
C GLU A 54 6.61 0.29 1.90
N ARG A 55 7.19 0.51 3.08
CA ARG A 55 6.81 -0.20 4.30
C ARG A 55 5.41 0.15 4.80
N LEU A 56 4.95 1.37 4.58
CA LEU A 56 3.61 1.78 4.99
C LEU A 56 2.53 1.16 4.09
N ALA A 57 2.84 0.98 2.80
CA ALA A 57 1.92 0.37 1.85
C ALA A 57 1.87 -1.16 1.97
N GLU A 58 2.89 -1.78 2.56
CA GLU A 58 2.89 -3.21 2.85
C GLU A 58 2.35 -3.48 4.27
N PRO A 59 1.29 -4.30 4.42
CA PRO A 59 0.79 -4.62 5.75
C PRO A 59 1.74 -5.53 6.51
N ASP A 60 1.98 -5.23 7.80
CA ASP A 60 2.81 -6.08 8.67
C ASP A 60 2.23 -7.49 8.87
N ARG A 61 0.89 -7.62 8.83
CA ARG A 61 0.18 -8.90 8.96
C ARG A 61 -1.20 -8.82 8.32
N ILE A 62 -1.56 -9.85 7.56
CA ILE A 62 -2.92 -10.10 7.06
C ILE A 62 -3.42 -11.40 7.70
N ILE A 63 -4.63 -11.40 8.26
CA ILE A 63 -5.26 -12.60 8.82
C ILE A 63 -6.59 -12.82 8.09
N ILE A 64 -6.71 -13.97 7.43
CA ILE A 64 -7.92 -14.41 6.74
C ILE A 64 -8.35 -15.72 7.38
N PHE A 65 -9.61 -15.81 7.82
CA PHE A 65 -10.13 -16.99 8.51
C PHE A 65 -11.61 -17.20 8.18
N ARG A 66 -12.04 -18.46 8.27
CA ARG A 66 -13.44 -18.83 8.07
C ARG A 66 -14.25 -18.46 9.32
N VAL A 67 -15.39 -17.82 9.12
CA VAL A 67 -16.41 -17.62 10.15
C VAL A 67 -17.55 -18.59 9.90
N CYS A 68 -17.82 -19.48 10.85
CA CYS A 68 -19.00 -20.33 10.84
C CYS A 68 -20.13 -19.60 11.58
N TRP A 69 -21.30 -19.54 10.96
CA TRP A 69 -22.50 -18.95 11.52
C TRP A 69 -23.70 -19.79 11.12
N GLU A 70 -24.77 -19.69 11.89
CA GLU A 70 -26.05 -20.37 11.67
C GLU A 70 -27.08 -19.31 11.25
N ASP A 71 -27.89 -19.62 10.23
CA ASP A 71 -28.99 -18.75 9.81
C ASP A 71 -30.29 -19.13 10.54
N ASP A 72 -31.35 -18.33 10.41
CA ASP A 72 -32.61 -18.56 11.15
C ASP A 72 -33.36 -19.82 10.67
N LYS A 73 -32.89 -20.51 9.64
CA LYS A 73 -33.52 -21.74 9.13
C LYS A 73 -32.84 -22.92 9.79
N GLU A 74 -33.48 -23.46 10.83
CA GLU A 74 -33.12 -24.71 11.51
C GLU A 74 -33.29 -25.96 10.61
N ILE A 75 -32.80 -25.94 9.37
CA ILE A 75 -32.74 -27.14 8.52
C ILE A 75 -31.27 -27.54 8.44
N ILE A 76 -30.89 -28.40 9.38
CA ILE A 76 -29.67 -29.22 9.33
C ILE A 76 -29.88 -30.36 8.34
#